data_AF-A0A7S1LHC9-F1
#
_entry.id   AF-A0A7S1LHC9-F1
#
_cell.length_a   1.000
_cell.length_b   1.000
_cell.length_c   1.000
_cell.angle_alpha   90.00
_cell.angle_beta   90.00
_cell.angle_gamma   90.00
#
_symmetry.space_group_name_H-M   'P 1'
#
loop_
_entity.id
_entity.type
_entity.pdbx_description
1 polymer ?
#
loop_
_entity_poly.entity_id
_entity_poly.type
_entity_poly.pdbx_seq_one_letter_code
_entity_poly.pdbx_strand_id
1 'polypeptide(L)'
;AQGCLPHSPALPPSQPALLALSAAVPGMAMAAVPTLLVARRFRSEEELREVMTSGSASRIQAACKRAEAAGVREAIIVSAREVASALRDGEPAGLKEVAGEKTSALSRVRRLRASEELRASARSGDTRQLEAACRRAEAAGVAADDISAVMAVAGLCTGLGEQAR
;
A
#
# COMPACT_ATOMS: atom_id res chain seq x y z
N ALA A 1 7.94 -26.64 -53.64
CA ALA A 1 9.22 -26.87 -52.95
C ALA A 1 10.04 -25.58 -52.97
N GLN A 2 9.94 -24.79 -51.91
CA GLN A 2 10.82 -23.66 -51.64
C GLN A 2 11.15 -23.74 -50.15
N GLY A 3 12.42 -23.98 -49.86
CA GLY A 3 12.95 -24.09 -48.51
C GLY A 3 13.16 -22.70 -47.90
N CYS A 4 12.91 -22.60 -46.61
CA CYS A 4 13.40 -21.52 -45.76
C CYS A 4 13.92 -22.15 -44.47
N LEU A 5 15.14 -21.74 -44.13
CA LEU A 5 16.08 -22.35 -43.19
C LEU A 5 15.69 -22.13 -41.72
N PRO A 6 16.13 -23.02 -40.79
CA PRO A 6 15.89 -22.86 -39.37
C PRO A 6 16.74 -21.74 -38.75
N HIS A 7 16.07 -20.80 -38.09
CA HIS A 7 16.67 -19.79 -37.22
C HIS A 7 17.40 -20.46 -36.04
N SER A 8 18.71 -20.24 -35.94
CA SER A 8 19.49 -20.59 -34.75
C SER A 8 19.41 -19.44 -33.73
N PRO A 9 18.97 -19.67 -32.48
CA PRO A 9 19.06 -18.67 -31.43
C PRO A 9 20.46 -18.60 -30.83
N ALA A 10 20.87 -17.36 -30.56
CA ALA A 10 22.19 -16.92 -30.19
C ALA A 10 22.71 -17.48 -28.85
N LEU A 11 24.01 -17.79 -28.82
CA LEU A 11 24.81 -18.01 -27.61
C LEU A 11 24.88 -16.72 -26.78
N PRO A 12 24.73 -16.78 -25.43
CA PRO A 12 24.99 -15.65 -24.57
C PRO A 12 26.49 -15.36 -24.45
N PRO A 13 26.89 -14.09 -24.24
CA PRO A 13 28.28 -13.69 -24.11
C PRO A 13 28.90 -14.20 -22.81
N SER A 14 30.16 -14.60 -22.94
CA SER A 14 31.12 -15.00 -21.93
C SER A 14 31.10 -14.09 -20.70
N GLN A 15 30.85 -14.66 -19.53
CA GLN A 15 31.10 -13.98 -18.26
C GLN A 15 32.61 -13.91 -18.00
N PRO A 16 33.18 -12.75 -17.67
CA PRO A 16 34.56 -12.67 -17.22
C PRO A 16 34.69 -13.31 -15.84
N ALA A 17 35.63 -14.25 -15.74
CA ALA A 17 36.11 -14.82 -14.49
C ALA A 17 36.58 -13.70 -13.54
N LEU A 18 35.76 -13.38 -12.54
CA LEU A 18 36.21 -12.60 -11.38
C LEU A 18 37.02 -13.52 -10.47
N LEU A 19 38.32 -13.51 -10.74
CA LEU A 19 39.36 -14.00 -9.86
C LEU A 19 39.27 -13.32 -8.49
N ALA A 20 39.13 -14.17 -7.48
CA ALA A 20 39.69 -14.10 -6.14
C ALA A 20 40.32 -12.75 -5.71
N LEU A 21 39.63 -12.06 -4.80
CA LEU A 21 40.28 -11.24 -3.78
C LEU A 21 39.93 -11.82 -2.40
N SER A 22 40.66 -12.88 -2.03
CA SER A 22 40.72 -13.37 -0.66
C SER A 22 41.62 -12.45 0.14
N ALA A 23 41.07 -11.36 0.67
CA ALA A 23 41.69 -10.64 1.77
C ALA A 23 41.28 -11.33 3.07
N ALA A 24 42.14 -12.24 3.53
CA ALA A 24 42.06 -12.84 4.84
C ALA A 24 42.31 -11.74 5.90
N VAL A 25 41.26 -11.38 6.62
CA VAL A 25 41.36 -10.61 7.88
C VAL A 25 41.21 -11.62 9.01
N PRO A 26 42.31 -12.04 9.67
CA PRO A 26 42.23 -12.89 10.85
C PRO A 26 42.07 -12.03 12.09
N GLY A 27 41.01 -12.25 12.85
CA GLY A 27 40.91 -11.80 14.23
C GLY A 27 39.75 -10.85 14.51
N MET A 28 38.53 -11.40 14.53
CA MET A 28 37.43 -11.01 15.45
C MET A 28 36.23 -11.94 15.23
N ALA A 29 36.44 -13.24 15.46
CA ALA A 29 35.34 -14.20 15.54
C ALA A 29 34.69 -14.10 16.94
N MET A 30 33.96 -13.02 17.19
CA MET A 30 33.07 -12.90 18.35
C MET A 30 31.64 -12.66 17.85
N ALA A 31 30.80 -13.70 18.00
CA ALA A 31 29.34 -13.62 18.07
C ALA A 31 28.54 -12.97 16.90
N ALA A 32 29.02 -13.01 15.65
CA ALA A 32 28.29 -12.43 14.49
C ALA A 32 27.22 -13.35 13.85
N VAL A 33 27.14 -14.62 14.27
CA VAL A 33 26.19 -15.61 13.73
C VAL A 33 24.71 -15.29 14.06
N PRO A 34 24.33 -14.85 15.28
CA PRO A 34 22.92 -14.53 15.57
C PRO A 34 22.40 -13.36 14.71
N THR A 35 23.23 -12.36 14.41
CA THR A 35 22.81 -11.19 13.63
C THR A 35 22.48 -11.49 12.17
N LEU A 36 23.20 -12.42 11.53
CA LEU A 36 22.93 -12.77 10.13
C LEU A 36 21.63 -13.57 9.97
N LEU A 37 21.34 -14.47 10.90
CA LEU A 37 20.09 -15.24 10.90
C LEU A 37 18.88 -14.31 11.12
N VAL A 38 18.99 -13.37 12.05
CA VAL A 38 17.97 -12.34 12.29
C VAL A 38 17.77 -11.46 11.05
N ALA A 39 18.84 -10.99 10.41
CA ALA A 39 18.74 -10.18 9.20
C ALA A 39 18.15 -10.95 8.00
N ARG A 40 18.45 -12.25 7.88
CA ARG A 40 17.86 -13.11 6.85
C ARG A 40 16.36 -13.28 7.09
N ARG A 41 15.96 -13.56 8.32
CA ARG A 41 14.55 -13.68 8.70
C ARG A 41 13.77 -12.39 8.44
N PHE A 42 14.32 -11.23 8.81
CA PHE A 42 13.68 -9.94 8.59
C PHE A 42 13.44 -9.67 7.10
N ARG A 43 14.46 -9.88 6.26
CA ARG A 43 14.34 -9.73 4.81
C ARG A 43 13.31 -10.68 4.21
N SER A 44 13.29 -11.94 4.65
CA SER A 44 12.28 -12.89 4.18
C SER A 44 10.86 -12.55 4.66
N GLU A 45 10.71 -11.96 5.84
CA GLU A 45 9.41 -11.47 6.35
C GLU A 45 8.91 -10.27 5.53
N GLU A 46 9.79 -9.33 5.20
CA GLU A 46 9.49 -8.17 4.35
C GLU A 46 9.11 -8.58 2.92
N GLU A 47 9.91 -9.47 2.29
CA GLU A 47 9.61 -10.04 0.98
C GLU A 47 8.25 -10.75 0.97
N LEU A 48 7.94 -11.50 2.04
CA LEU A 48 6.65 -12.18 2.16
C LEU A 48 5.49 -11.18 2.22
N ARG A 49 5.62 -10.07 2.97
CA ARG A 49 4.62 -8.98 2.99
C ARG A 49 4.45 -8.33 1.64
N GLU A 50 5.54 -8.02 0.95
CA GLU A 50 5.49 -7.42 -0.39
C GLU A 50 4.76 -8.34 -1.37
N VAL A 51 5.09 -9.63 -1.37
CA VAL A 51 4.48 -10.60 -2.28
C VAL A 51 3.00 -10.83 -1.97
N MET A 52 2.58 -10.77 -0.70
CA MET A 52 1.15 -10.78 -0.32
C MET A 52 0.38 -9.61 -0.94
N THR A 53 0.99 -8.44 -1.12
CA THR A 53 0.33 -7.30 -1.80
C THR A 53 0.25 -7.44 -3.32
N SER A 54 1.12 -8.26 -3.93
CA SER A 54 1.13 -8.48 -5.39
C SER A 54 0.00 -9.40 -5.90
N GLY A 55 -0.75 -10.06 -5.00
CA GLY A 55 -1.94 -10.85 -5.34
C GLY A 55 -1.69 -12.15 -6.12
N SER A 56 -0.45 -12.64 -6.21
CA SER A 56 -0.13 -13.88 -6.94
C SER A 56 0.06 -15.06 -6.01
N ALA A 57 -0.91 -15.98 -5.98
CA ALA A 57 -0.87 -17.18 -5.13
C ALA A 57 0.43 -17.99 -5.28
N SER A 58 0.90 -18.20 -6.51
CA SER A 58 2.14 -18.94 -6.79
C SER A 58 3.37 -18.24 -6.23
N ARG A 59 3.44 -16.89 -6.31
CA ARG A 59 4.54 -16.12 -5.73
C ARG A 59 4.51 -16.17 -4.21
N ILE A 60 3.33 -16.07 -3.61
CA ILE A 60 3.15 -16.14 -2.15
C ILE A 60 3.60 -17.52 -1.63
N GLN A 61 3.21 -18.61 -2.28
CA GLN A 61 3.66 -19.96 -1.89
C GLN A 61 5.19 -20.13 -2.00
N ALA A 62 5.81 -19.59 -3.05
CA ALA A 62 7.26 -19.62 -3.20
C ALA A 62 7.96 -18.80 -2.11
N ALA A 63 7.42 -17.63 -1.75
CA ALA A 63 7.93 -16.80 -0.66
C ALA A 63 7.76 -17.48 0.71
N CYS A 64 6.64 -18.16 0.97
CA CYS A 64 6.42 -18.95 2.18
C CYS A 64 7.51 -20.02 2.37
N LYS A 65 7.86 -20.76 1.30
CA LYS A 65 8.94 -21.77 1.35
C LYS A 65 10.30 -21.16 1.70
N ARG A 66 10.61 -19.97 1.16
CA ARG A 66 11.85 -19.23 1.49
C ARG A 66 11.84 -18.72 2.93
N ALA A 67 10.70 -18.20 3.39
CA ALA A 67 10.50 -17.69 4.74
C ALA A 67 10.62 -18.80 5.80
N GLU A 68 10.09 -19.99 5.52
CA GLU A 68 10.23 -21.19 6.35
C GLU A 68 11.71 -21.59 6.49
N ALA A 69 12.45 -21.64 5.38
CA ALA A 69 13.90 -21.91 5.40
C ALA A 69 14.73 -20.80 6.08
N ALA A 70 14.17 -19.60 6.24
CA ALA A 70 14.78 -18.48 6.95
C ALA A 70 14.36 -18.41 8.43
N GLY A 71 13.51 -19.31 8.91
CA GLY A 71 13.03 -19.33 10.31
C GLY A 71 12.05 -18.20 10.65
N VAL A 72 11.28 -17.72 9.66
CA VAL A 72 10.15 -16.80 9.90
C VAL A 72 9.09 -17.50 10.77
N ARG A 73 8.38 -16.72 11.61
CA ARG A 73 7.34 -17.25 12.49
C ARG A 73 6.25 -17.97 11.69
N GLU A 74 5.89 -19.16 12.16
CA GLU A 74 4.84 -19.98 11.56
C GLU A 74 3.51 -19.24 11.40
N ALA A 75 3.11 -18.42 12.40
CA ALA A 75 1.89 -17.61 12.32
C ALA A 75 1.83 -16.69 11.08
N ILE A 76 2.97 -16.14 10.66
CA ILE A 76 3.05 -15.29 9.46
C ILE A 76 2.92 -16.16 8.19
N ILE A 77 3.55 -17.34 8.19
CA ILE A 77 3.50 -18.29 7.08
C ILE A 77 2.07 -18.83 6.89
N VAL A 78 1.36 -19.15 7.97
CA VAL A 78 -0.04 -19.60 7.94
C VAL A 78 -0.92 -18.51 7.33
N SER A 79 -0.82 -17.28 7.84
CA SER A 79 -1.59 -16.15 7.29
C SER A 79 -1.31 -15.91 5.80
N ALA A 80 -0.04 -15.99 5.38
CA ALA A 80 0.31 -15.88 3.96
C ALA A 80 -0.25 -17.04 3.11
N ARG A 81 -0.28 -18.27 3.65
CA ARG A 81 -0.89 -19.43 2.97
C ARG A 81 -2.40 -19.29 2.83
N GLU A 82 -3.10 -18.75 3.83
CA GLU A 82 -4.53 -18.45 3.77
C GLU A 82 -4.84 -17.47 2.63
N VAL A 83 -4.08 -16.38 2.52
CA VAL A 83 -4.19 -15.42 1.41
C VAL A 83 -3.93 -16.11 0.07
N ALA A 84 -2.90 -16.96 -0.01
CA ALA A 84 -2.62 -17.70 -1.24
C ALA A 84 -3.74 -18.67 -1.62
N SER A 85 -4.39 -19.33 -0.65
CA SER A 85 -5.54 -20.22 -0.91
C SER A 85 -6.75 -19.42 -1.41
N ALA A 86 -7.10 -18.31 -0.74
CA ALA A 86 -8.18 -17.43 -1.19
C ALA A 86 -8.00 -16.95 -2.64
N LEU A 87 -6.76 -16.64 -3.03
CA LEU A 87 -6.42 -16.27 -4.41
C LEU A 87 -6.54 -17.43 -5.42
N ARG A 88 -6.36 -18.69 -4.99
CA ARG A 88 -6.53 -19.87 -5.86
C ARG A 88 -7.98 -20.26 -6.07
N ASP A 89 -8.79 -20.06 -5.03
CA ASP A 89 -10.22 -20.41 -5.07
C ASP A 89 -11.04 -19.41 -5.89
N GLY A 90 -10.40 -18.39 -6.48
CA GLY A 90 -11.03 -17.45 -7.41
C GLY A 90 -12.10 -16.56 -6.76
N GLU A 91 -12.28 -16.68 -5.44
CA GLU A 91 -13.10 -15.83 -4.61
C GLU A 91 -12.14 -14.92 -3.83
N PRO A 92 -11.80 -13.73 -4.37
CA PRO A 92 -11.35 -12.64 -3.53
C PRO A 92 -12.52 -12.28 -2.61
N ALA A 93 -12.74 -13.07 -1.55
CA ALA A 93 -13.80 -12.87 -0.59
C ALA A 93 -13.66 -11.44 -0.04
N GLY A 94 -14.47 -10.53 -0.58
CA GLY A 94 -14.69 -9.20 -0.02
C GLY A 94 -13.85 -8.04 -0.53
N LEU A 95 -13.06 -8.17 -1.59
CA LEU A 95 -12.67 -7.00 -2.37
C LEU A 95 -13.20 -7.18 -3.78
N LYS A 96 -14.45 -6.72 -3.98
CA LYS A 96 -14.89 -6.23 -5.28
C LYS A 96 -13.81 -5.26 -5.77
N GLU A 97 -12.90 -5.79 -6.58
CA GLU A 97 -12.01 -5.02 -7.42
C GLU A 97 -12.92 -4.34 -8.46
N VAL A 98 -13.58 -3.28 -8.01
CA VAL A 98 -14.23 -2.35 -8.91
C VAL A 98 -13.07 -1.76 -9.70
N ALA A 99 -13.07 -1.95 -11.01
CA ALA A 99 -12.20 -1.25 -11.95
C ALA A 99 -12.45 0.28 -11.99
N GLY A 100 -12.73 0.87 -10.83
CA GLY A 100 -12.81 2.28 -10.48
C GLY A 100 -11.95 2.66 -9.25
N GLU A 101 -11.03 1.81 -8.77
CA GLU A 101 -10.27 2.11 -7.53
C GLU A 101 -9.14 3.15 -7.70
N LYS A 102 -8.74 3.48 -8.93
CA LYS A 102 -7.83 4.63 -9.16
C LYS A 102 -8.55 5.98 -9.01
N THR A 103 -9.87 6.03 -9.24
CA THR A 103 -10.66 7.21 -8.88
C THR A 103 -10.96 7.25 -7.38
N SER A 104 -10.88 6.13 -6.66
CA SER A 104 -11.10 6.06 -5.19
C SER A 104 -10.05 6.85 -4.39
N ALA A 105 -8.75 6.73 -4.72
CA ALA A 105 -7.71 7.46 -3.99
C ALA A 105 -7.81 8.99 -4.23
N LEU A 106 -7.95 9.43 -5.48
CA LEU A 106 -8.08 10.85 -5.81
C LEU A 106 -9.42 11.44 -5.34
N SER A 107 -10.52 10.70 -5.43
CA SER A 107 -11.81 11.13 -4.89
C SER A 107 -11.77 11.23 -3.37
N ARG A 108 -11.10 10.29 -2.69
CA ARG A 108 -10.87 10.36 -1.24
C ARG A 108 -10.06 11.60 -0.85
N VAL A 109 -8.97 11.90 -1.57
CA VAL A 109 -8.18 13.12 -1.34
C VAL A 109 -9.01 14.39 -1.59
N ARG A 110 -9.79 14.45 -2.68
CA ARG A 110 -10.68 15.59 -2.98
C ARG A 110 -11.73 15.79 -1.89
N ARG A 111 -12.35 14.71 -1.42
CA ARG A 111 -13.34 14.71 -0.34
C ARG A 111 -12.76 15.18 0.99
N LEU A 112 -11.56 14.71 1.35
CA LEU A 112 -10.85 15.15 2.55
C LEU A 112 -10.54 16.65 2.49
N ARG A 113 -9.97 17.13 1.38
CA ARG A 113 -9.66 18.55 1.20
C ARG A 113 -10.90 19.43 1.25
N ALA A 114 -11.99 19.01 0.62
CA ALA A 114 -13.25 19.75 0.65
C ALA A 114 -13.87 19.76 2.07
N SER A 115 -13.76 18.65 2.82
CA SER A 115 -14.21 18.56 4.21
C SER A 115 -13.38 19.47 5.15
N GLU A 116 -12.06 19.56 4.95
CA GLU A 116 -11.20 20.48 5.71
C GLU A 116 -11.50 21.94 5.40
N GLU A 117 -11.70 22.28 4.12
CA GLU A 117 -12.10 23.63 3.70
C GLU A 117 -13.45 24.02 4.30
N LEU A 118 -14.42 23.09 4.31
CA LEU A 118 -15.72 23.30 4.94
C LEU A 118 -15.60 23.64 6.43
N ARG A 119 -14.78 22.88 7.17
CA ARG A 119 -14.51 23.15 8.59
C ARG A 119 -13.77 24.47 8.81
N ALA A 120 -12.87 24.85 7.90
CA ALA A 120 -12.17 26.12 7.97
C ALA A 120 -13.13 27.32 7.78
N SER A 121 -14.00 27.25 6.76
CA SER A 121 -15.05 28.26 6.54
C SER A 121 -16.06 28.32 7.69
N ALA A 122 -16.42 27.18 8.28
CA ALA A 122 -17.32 27.16 9.44
C ALA A 122 -16.73 27.91 10.65
N ARG A 123 -15.40 27.86 10.83
CA ARG A 123 -14.70 28.59 11.89
C ARG A 123 -14.54 30.08 11.61
N SER A 124 -14.50 30.50 10.35
CA SER A 124 -14.38 31.93 10.01
C SER A 124 -15.70 32.68 10.22
N GLY A 125 -16.84 31.99 10.19
CA GLY A 125 -18.17 32.58 10.34
C GLY A 125 -18.63 33.37 9.10
N ASP A 126 -17.86 33.38 8.01
CA ASP A 126 -18.24 34.02 6.76
C ASP A 126 -19.23 33.12 5.99
N THR A 127 -20.50 33.52 5.99
CA THR A 127 -21.60 32.76 5.38
C THR A 127 -21.41 32.55 3.87
N ARG A 128 -20.81 33.53 3.16
CA ARG A 128 -20.55 33.40 1.72
C ARG A 128 -19.46 32.36 1.44
N GLN A 129 -18.42 32.33 2.26
CA GLN A 129 -17.37 31.33 2.16
C GLN A 129 -17.86 29.93 2.55
N LEU A 130 -18.75 29.85 3.54
CA LEU A 130 -19.35 28.59 3.98
C LEU A 130 -20.22 27.97 2.88
N GLU A 131 -21.11 28.75 2.24
CA GLU A 131 -21.92 28.28 1.11
C GLU A 131 -21.06 27.81 -0.07
N ALA A 132 -19.98 28.54 -0.39
CA ALA A 132 -19.06 28.16 -1.46
C ALA A 132 -18.33 26.85 -1.12
N ALA A 133 -17.95 26.64 0.14
CA ALA A 133 -17.34 25.39 0.60
C ALA A 133 -18.33 24.22 0.58
N CYS A 134 -19.61 24.42 0.93
CA CYS A 134 -20.66 23.40 0.83
C CYS A 134 -20.81 22.88 -0.61
N ARG A 135 -20.95 23.79 -1.59
CA ARG A 135 -21.05 23.41 -3.02
C ARG A 135 -19.83 22.62 -3.50
N ARG A 136 -18.63 22.98 -3.04
CA ARG A 136 -17.40 22.23 -3.36
C ARG A 136 -17.36 20.85 -2.69
N ALA A 137 -17.84 20.74 -1.45
CA ALA A 137 -17.95 19.49 -0.71
C ALA A 137 -18.93 18.51 -1.38
N GLU A 138 -20.10 19.00 -1.80
CA GLU A 138 -21.08 18.23 -2.57
C GLU A 138 -20.50 17.74 -3.90
N ALA A 139 -19.84 18.63 -4.66
CA ALA A 139 -19.19 18.27 -5.91
C ALA A 139 -18.05 17.25 -5.73
N ALA A 140 -17.43 17.22 -4.54
CA ALA A 140 -16.41 16.24 -4.16
C ALA A 140 -17.00 14.94 -3.60
N GLY A 141 -18.31 14.83 -3.45
CA GLY A 141 -19.01 13.66 -2.91
C GLY A 141 -18.87 13.48 -1.39
N VAL A 142 -18.75 14.58 -0.64
CA VAL A 142 -18.91 14.57 0.82
C VAL A 142 -20.36 14.19 1.15
N ALA A 143 -20.57 13.38 2.20
CA ALA A 143 -21.91 12.96 2.61
C ALA A 143 -22.73 14.16 3.12
N ALA A 144 -24.02 14.19 2.81
CA ALA A 144 -24.92 15.24 3.26
C ALA A 144 -24.97 15.35 4.80
N ASP A 145 -24.84 14.22 5.51
CA ASP A 145 -24.76 14.18 6.97
C ASP A 145 -23.55 14.94 7.52
N ASP A 146 -22.37 14.80 6.89
CA ASP A 146 -21.15 15.53 7.26
C ASP A 146 -21.31 17.03 7.04
N ILE A 147 -21.96 17.43 5.94
CA ILE A 147 -22.23 18.84 5.62
C ILE A 147 -23.19 19.42 6.65
N SER A 148 -24.28 18.72 6.95
CA SER A 148 -25.28 19.11 7.96
C SER A 148 -24.65 19.28 9.34
N ALA A 149 -23.78 18.34 9.76
CA ALA A 149 -23.08 18.42 11.03
C ALA A 149 -22.18 19.67 11.13
N VAL A 150 -21.45 20.01 10.05
CA VAL A 150 -20.61 21.21 10.04
C VAL A 150 -21.45 22.50 10.05
N MET A 151 -22.57 22.53 9.34
CA MET A 151 -23.50 23.66 9.35
C MET A 151 -24.13 23.89 10.73
N ALA A 152 -24.48 22.82 11.45
CA ALA A 152 -24.99 22.91 12.81
C ALA A 152 -23.95 23.54 13.76
N VAL A 153 -22.68 23.16 13.64
CA VAL A 153 -21.58 23.76 14.42
C VAL A 153 -21.35 25.24 14.04
N ALA A 154 -21.42 25.56 12.74
CA ALA A 154 -21.28 26.94 12.27
C ALA A 154 -22.40 27.84 12.82
N GLY A 155 -23.66 27.36 12.85
CA GLY A 155 -24.80 28.08 13.40
C GLY A 155 -24.66 28.41 14.89
N LEU A 156 -24.03 27.53 15.67
CA LEU A 156 -23.69 27.79 17.07
C LEU A 156 -22.64 28.90 17.21
N CYS A 157 -21.69 29.01 16.27
CA CYS A 157 -20.66 30.04 16.29
C CYS A 157 -21.20 31.42 15.90
N THR A 158 -22.16 31.49 14.97
CA THR A 158 -22.75 32.77 14.53
C THR A 158 -23.72 33.35 15.56
N GLY A 159 -24.40 32.52 16.35
CA GLY A 159 -25.38 32.98 17.35
C GLY A 159 -24.78 33.69 18.57
N LEU A 160 -23.48 33.49 18.86
CA LEU A 160 -22.82 34.06 20.04
C LEU A 160 -22.25 35.47 19.84
N GLY A 161 -22.19 35.96 18.60
CA GLY A 161 -21.62 37.29 18.28
C GLY A 161 -22.61 38.44 18.26
N GLU A 162 -23.92 38.17 18.15
CA GLU A 162 -24.93 39.22 17.91
C GLU A 162 -25.53 39.83 19.18
N GLN A 163 -25.28 39.25 20.37
CA GLN A 163 -25.73 39.82 21.65
C GLN A 163 -24.73 40.77 22.33
N ALA A 164 -23.57 41.04 21.72
CA ALA A 164 -22.50 41.85 22.31
C ALA A 164 -22.30 43.24 21.66
N ARG A 165 -23.32 43.78 20.97
CA ARG A 165 -23.30 45.13 20.39
C ARG A 165 -24.45 45.99 20.88
#